data_AF-A0A832ELC8-F1
#
_entry.id   AF-A0A832ELC8-F1
#
_cell.length_a   1.000
_cell.length_b   1.000
_cell.length_c   1.000
_cell.angle_alpha   90.00
_cell.angle_beta   90.00
_cell.angle_gamma   90.00
#
_symmetry.space_group_name_H-M   'P 1'
#
loop_
_entity.id
_entity.type
_entity.pdbx_description
1 polymer ?
#
loop_
_entity_poly.entity_id
_entity_poly.type
_entity_poly.pdbx_seq_one_letter_code
_entity_poly.pdbx_strand_id
1 'polypeptide(L)'
;MKATQLREFAEPGILAAVMIDGDQDFLDVSENGVLAVLANKKPSGFHLVIALPEDARAFVVQKHVGKEGGDYHCHALSVIENFAHGFSAVVMYEPIRVRREGKNTWTDWHQERPNRADIYILEKDGKFGLFQVGVITPDNGQTWLLHGEWRWLGELRQGLYGLVAIPSHPKYGSFEGGTSRRTQIVDHDDFKRLVKGLKLSKWSGKFEELEPPLPKAPEGQYAVVGWAVTFAGQTGMALVHLANGSGNAWVHGVDIVEPNRNPDNSIQLQRGDIISYEQAIHGWGSKKNSPPKLTGVRLVNRPW
;
A
#
# COMPACT_ATOMS: atom_id res chain seq x y z
N MET A 1 23.99 -12.41 -1.65
CA MET A 1 22.98 -12.14 -0.60
C MET A 1 22.48 -13.46 -0.04
N LYS A 2 22.09 -13.54 1.24
CA LYS A 2 21.51 -14.76 1.84
C LYS A 2 20.01 -14.81 1.56
N ALA A 3 19.43 -16.01 1.44
CA ALA A 3 17.99 -16.19 1.23
C ALA A 3 17.15 -15.55 2.35
N THR A 4 17.65 -15.55 3.59
CA THR A 4 16.98 -14.94 4.75
C THR A 4 16.87 -13.42 4.69
N GLN A 5 17.57 -12.75 3.76
CA GLN A 5 17.55 -11.29 3.62
C GLN A 5 16.56 -10.82 2.55
N LEU A 6 16.03 -11.75 1.75
CA LEU A 6 15.10 -11.47 0.67
C LEU A 6 13.75 -12.03 1.02
N ARG A 7 12.73 -11.17 0.97
CA ARG A 7 11.35 -11.59 1.02
C ARG A 7 10.77 -11.62 -0.37
N GLU A 8 10.28 -12.78 -0.78
CA GLU A 8 9.45 -12.90 -1.96
C GLU A 8 8.01 -12.53 -1.61
N PHE A 9 7.44 -11.65 -2.41
CA PHE A 9 6.01 -11.39 -2.45
C PHE A 9 5.41 -12.16 -3.62
N ALA A 10 4.10 -12.43 -3.54
CA ALA A 10 3.31 -13.18 -4.53
C ALA A 10 3.62 -12.82 -6.00
N GLU A 11 3.12 -13.62 -6.95
CA GLU A 11 3.24 -13.33 -8.39
C GLU A 11 2.98 -11.84 -8.67
N PRO A 12 3.89 -11.15 -9.39
CA PRO A 12 4.88 -11.72 -10.33
C PRO A 12 6.32 -11.90 -9.80
N GLY A 13 6.54 -12.38 -8.57
CA GLY A 13 7.90 -12.72 -8.10
C GLY A 13 8.72 -11.49 -7.70
N ILE A 14 8.07 -10.56 -7.01
CA ILE A 14 8.71 -9.35 -6.49
C ILE A 14 9.54 -9.74 -5.27
N LEU A 15 10.84 -9.48 -5.30
CA LEU A 15 11.71 -9.65 -4.15
C LEU A 15 11.96 -8.31 -3.47
N ALA A 16 12.03 -8.28 -2.14
CA ALA A 16 12.50 -7.10 -1.44
C ALA A 16 13.43 -7.42 -0.28
N ALA A 17 14.33 -6.48 -0.01
CA ALA A 17 15.20 -6.46 1.14
C ALA A 17 15.17 -5.08 1.82
N VAL A 18 15.66 -5.01 3.05
CA VAL A 18 15.69 -3.78 3.84
C VAL A 18 17.09 -3.52 4.37
N MET A 19 17.55 -2.28 4.29
CA MET A 19 18.75 -1.79 4.94
C MET A 19 18.37 -0.74 5.98
N ILE A 20 19.13 -0.63 7.07
CA ILE A 20 19.02 0.50 7.98
C ILE A 20 19.67 1.72 7.32
N ASP A 21 19.05 2.89 7.47
CA ASP A 21 19.62 4.18 7.04
C ASP A 21 21.00 4.40 7.68
N GLY A 22 22.03 4.58 6.85
CA GLY A 22 23.43 4.70 7.27
C GLY A 22 24.21 3.38 7.44
N ASP A 23 23.56 2.22 7.31
CA ASP A 23 24.21 0.91 7.30
C ASP A 23 24.43 0.39 5.86
N GLN A 24 25.37 -0.53 5.69
CA GLN A 24 25.63 -1.21 4.40
C GLN A 24 25.06 -2.64 4.34
N ASP A 25 24.61 -3.18 5.46
CA ASP A 25 24.12 -4.55 5.56
C ASP A 25 22.60 -4.65 5.43
N PHE A 26 22.15 -5.71 4.78
CA PHE A 26 20.74 -6.09 4.69
C PHE A 26 20.27 -6.79 5.96
N LEU A 27 19.07 -6.43 6.41
CA LEU A 27 18.39 -7.08 7.52
C LEU A 27 17.88 -8.47 7.11
N ASP A 28 17.98 -9.43 8.02
CA ASP A 28 17.24 -10.68 7.89
C ASP A 28 15.74 -10.39 8.07
N VAL A 29 14.94 -11.07 7.25
CA VAL A 29 13.49 -10.97 7.20
C VAL A 29 12.91 -12.35 7.48
N SER A 30 12.03 -12.46 8.47
CA SER A 30 11.31 -13.72 8.72
C SER A 30 10.30 -14.02 7.61
N GLU A 31 9.79 -15.25 7.54
CA GLU A 31 8.72 -15.64 6.60
C GLU A 31 7.48 -14.73 6.70
N ASN A 32 7.18 -14.25 7.91
CA ASN A 32 6.07 -13.33 8.19
C ASN A 32 6.43 -11.85 7.94
N GLY A 33 7.63 -11.55 7.43
CA GLY A 33 8.09 -10.20 7.14
C GLY A 33 8.70 -9.46 8.32
N VAL A 34 8.93 -10.10 9.47
CA VAL A 34 9.52 -9.42 10.63
C VAL A 34 10.99 -9.11 10.36
N LEU A 35 11.38 -7.84 10.53
CA LEU A 35 12.75 -7.39 10.38
C LEU A 35 13.56 -7.66 11.64
N ALA A 36 14.68 -8.38 11.50
CA ALA A 36 15.60 -8.67 12.59
C ALA A 36 16.54 -7.48 12.86
N VAL A 37 16.07 -6.52 13.67
CA VAL A 37 16.90 -5.40 14.14
C VAL A 37 17.55 -5.76 15.47
N LEU A 38 18.89 -5.71 15.52
CA LEU A 38 19.63 -5.98 16.75
C LEU A 38 19.24 -4.99 17.87
N ALA A 39 19.10 -5.48 19.10
CA ALA A 39 18.58 -4.71 20.24
C ALA A 39 19.38 -3.43 20.57
N ASN A 40 20.66 -3.38 20.17
CA ASN A 40 21.53 -2.22 20.36
C ASN A 40 21.46 -1.19 19.20
N LYS A 41 20.83 -1.53 18.07
CA LYS A 41 20.66 -0.60 16.94
C LYS A 41 19.45 0.31 17.16
N LYS A 42 19.63 1.60 16.89
CA LYS A 42 18.58 2.63 16.95
C LYS A 42 18.39 3.25 15.55
N PRO A 43 17.68 2.57 14.63
CA PRO A 43 17.55 3.03 13.25
C PRO A 43 16.91 4.43 13.15
N SER A 44 17.44 5.32 12.31
CA SER A 44 16.82 6.60 11.93
C SER A 44 15.81 6.43 10.78
N GLY A 45 15.95 5.35 10.02
CA GLY A 45 15.08 5.00 8.92
C GLY A 45 15.50 3.70 8.25
N PHE A 46 14.83 3.37 7.15
CA PHE A 46 15.07 2.16 6.37
C PHE A 46 15.07 2.46 4.87
N HIS A 47 16.00 1.89 4.12
CA HIS A 47 15.94 1.86 2.66
C HIS A 47 15.35 0.52 2.20
N LEU A 48 14.42 0.57 1.24
CA LEU A 48 13.98 -0.63 0.55
C LEU A 48 14.84 -0.88 -0.67
N VAL A 49 15.14 -2.15 -0.89
CA VAL A 49 15.67 -2.65 -2.15
C VAL A 49 14.60 -3.54 -2.77
N ILE A 50 14.13 -3.20 -3.97
CA ILE A 50 13.13 -3.95 -4.70
C ILE A 50 13.84 -4.62 -5.87
N ALA A 51 13.79 -5.94 -5.94
CA ALA A 51 14.31 -6.71 -7.05
C ALA A 51 13.17 -7.30 -7.88
N LEU A 52 13.27 -7.12 -9.19
CA LEU A 52 12.30 -7.58 -10.18
C LEU A 52 13.03 -8.45 -11.22
N PRO A 53 12.34 -9.44 -11.81
CA PRO A 53 12.90 -10.19 -12.94
C PRO A 53 13.36 -9.24 -14.06
N GLU A 54 14.48 -9.54 -14.73
CA GLU A 54 15.04 -8.68 -15.78
C GLU A 54 14.12 -8.51 -17.00
N ASP A 55 13.23 -9.48 -17.25
CA ASP A 55 12.23 -9.45 -18.30
C ASP A 55 10.88 -8.86 -17.85
N ALA A 56 10.76 -8.48 -16.57
CA ALA A 56 9.55 -7.89 -16.03
C ALA A 56 9.25 -6.55 -16.71
N ARG A 57 8.03 -6.42 -17.21
CA ARG A 57 7.51 -5.14 -17.70
C ARG A 57 6.95 -4.33 -16.55
N ALA A 58 7.87 -3.81 -15.75
CA ALA A 58 7.53 -3.05 -14.57
C ALA A 58 8.44 -1.84 -14.43
N PHE A 59 7.99 -0.88 -13.64
CA PHE A 59 8.83 0.17 -13.12
C PHE A 59 8.46 0.43 -11.68
N VAL A 60 9.47 0.85 -10.94
CA VAL A 60 9.34 1.18 -9.54
C VAL A 60 9.44 2.68 -9.42
N VAL A 61 8.62 3.26 -8.55
CA VAL A 61 8.73 4.66 -8.19
C VAL A 61 8.67 4.80 -6.68
N GLN A 62 9.50 5.70 -6.17
CA GLN A 62 9.38 6.16 -4.80
C GLN A 62 8.50 7.41 -4.76
N LYS A 63 7.41 7.34 -4.00
CA LYS A 63 6.50 8.47 -3.83
C LYS A 63 6.97 9.37 -2.70
N HIS A 64 7.24 10.66 -2.97
CA HIS A 64 7.58 11.63 -1.94
C HIS A 64 6.32 12.26 -1.37
N VAL A 65 5.88 11.69 -0.28
CA VAL A 65 4.62 12.02 0.38
C VAL A 65 4.67 13.25 1.27
N GLY A 66 5.88 13.72 1.63
CA GLY A 66 6.09 14.93 2.42
C GLY A 66 6.03 16.25 1.64
N LYS A 67 5.78 16.18 0.31
CA LYS A 67 5.47 17.37 -0.49
C LYS A 67 3.97 17.45 -0.70
N GLU A 68 3.39 18.61 -0.43
CA GLU A 68 1.98 18.91 -0.71
C GLU A 68 1.74 18.67 -2.21
N GLY A 69 1.00 17.62 -2.57
CA GLY A 69 0.84 17.15 -3.97
C GLY A 69 1.30 15.71 -4.23
N GLY A 70 2.27 15.21 -3.46
CA GLY A 70 2.72 13.81 -3.51
C GLY A 70 3.40 13.40 -4.81
N ASP A 71 4.37 14.17 -5.27
CA ASP A 71 5.08 13.93 -6.53
C ASP A 71 5.94 12.66 -6.50
N TYR A 72 6.14 12.07 -7.68
CA TYR A 72 7.14 11.03 -7.92
C TYR A 72 8.49 11.70 -8.20
N HIS A 73 9.56 11.23 -7.55
CA HIS A 73 10.89 11.80 -7.77
C HIS A 73 11.47 11.37 -9.12
N CYS A 74 12.00 12.33 -9.88
CA CYS A 74 12.71 12.07 -11.15
C CYS A 74 14.09 11.38 -11.00
N HIS A 75 14.63 11.29 -9.78
CA HIS A 75 15.95 10.71 -9.48
C HIS A 75 15.91 9.72 -8.30
N ALA A 76 14.75 9.09 -8.04
CA ALA A 76 14.46 8.46 -6.76
C ALA A 76 15.12 7.10 -6.49
N LEU A 77 15.73 6.49 -7.51
CA LEU A 77 16.15 5.10 -7.45
C LEU A 77 17.54 4.92 -8.03
N SER A 78 18.37 4.16 -7.32
CA SER A 78 19.62 3.64 -7.85
C SER A 78 19.40 2.23 -8.37
N VAL A 79 19.87 1.92 -9.58
CA VAL A 79 19.75 0.60 -10.19
C VAL A 79 21.00 -0.23 -9.88
N ILE A 80 20.81 -1.48 -9.46
CA ILE A 80 21.84 -2.50 -9.32
C ILE A 80 21.52 -3.61 -10.32
N GLU A 81 22.28 -3.65 -11.42
CA GLU A 81 22.20 -4.73 -12.41
C GLU A 81 22.78 -6.04 -11.83
N ASN A 82 22.24 -7.19 -12.24
CA ASN A 82 22.68 -8.51 -11.79
C ASN A 82 22.70 -8.68 -10.25
N PHE A 83 21.77 -8.04 -9.54
CA PHE A 83 21.70 -8.07 -8.07
C PHE A 83 21.55 -9.51 -7.53
N ALA A 84 20.74 -10.31 -8.22
CA ALA A 84 20.66 -11.75 -8.11
C ALA A 84 20.49 -12.33 -9.52
N HIS A 85 20.77 -13.63 -9.70
CA HIS A 85 20.68 -14.25 -11.03
C HIS A 85 19.27 -14.07 -11.64
N GLY A 86 19.18 -13.33 -12.74
CA GLY A 86 17.91 -13.03 -13.44
C GLY A 86 17.10 -11.87 -12.85
N PHE A 87 17.66 -11.11 -11.89
CA PHE A 87 16.98 -9.99 -11.25
C PHE A 87 17.79 -8.69 -11.31
N SER A 88 17.11 -7.62 -11.67
CA SER A 88 17.58 -6.25 -11.48
C SER A 88 16.96 -5.66 -10.22
N ALA A 89 17.75 -4.91 -9.45
CA ALA A 89 17.26 -4.27 -8.23
C ALA A 89 17.28 -2.75 -8.32
N VAL A 90 16.33 -2.13 -7.63
CA VAL A 90 16.28 -0.71 -7.40
C VAL A 90 16.34 -0.43 -5.90
N VAL A 91 17.10 0.58 -5.52
CA VAL A 91 17.25 1.02 -4.13
C VAL A 91 16.56 2.37 -3.96
N MET A 92 15.68 2.48 -2.96
CA MET A 92 15.08 3.76 -2.57
C MET A 92 16.17 4.75 -2.16
N TYR A 93 16.15 5.95 -2.76
CA TYR A 93 17.10 7.00 -2.43
C TYR A 93 16.80 7.62 -1.06
N GLU A 94 15.54 7.98 -0.77
CA GLU A 94 15.17 8.52 0.54
C GLU A 94 14.69 7.39 1.47
N PRO A 95 15.12 7.36 2.74
CA PRO A 95 14.68 6.33 3.67
C PRO A 95 13.22 6.51 4.11
N ILE A 96 12.61 5.41 4.53
CA ILE A 96 11.41 5.39 5.37
C ILE A 96 11.83 5.83 6.76
N ARG A 97 11.50 7.07 7.14
CA ARG A 97 11.91 7.67 8.41
C ARG A 97 11.23 7.02 9.60
N VAL A 98 11.94 7.09 10.73
CA VAL A 98 11.48 6.58 12.02
C VAL A 98 11.37 7.72 13.02
N ARG A 99 10.23 7.77 13.71
CA ARG A 99 9.91 8.73 14.77
C ARG A 99 9.83 8.03 16.11
N ARG A 100 10.36 8.66 17.16
CA ARG A 100 10.33 8.13 18.53
C ARG A 100 9.41 8.96 19.40
N GLU A 101 8.54 8.29 20.14
CA GLU A 101 7.62 8.90 21.08
C GLU A 101 7.68 8.14 22.41
N GLY A 102 8.39 8.72 23.39
CA GLY A 102 8.66 8.03 24.66
C GLY A 102 9.46 6.74 24.43
N LYS A 103 8.85 5.61 24.82
CA LYS A 103 9.45 4.27 24.67
C LYS A 103 9.14 3.60 23.32
N ASN A 104 8.26 4.19 22.52
CA ASN A 104 7.78 3.61 21.28
C ASN A 104 8.50 4.23 20.07
N THR A 105 8.73 3.41 19.06
CA THR A 105 9.40 3.80 17.81
C THR A 105 8.51 3.44 16.63
N TRP A 106 8.26 4.41 15.76
CA TRP A 106 7.27 4.35 14.68
C TRP A 106 7.93 4.59 13.35
N THR A 107 7.66 3.78 12.33
CA THR A 107 7.82 4.25 10.95
C THR A 107 6.86 5.39 10.68
N ASP A 108 7.33 6.48 10.06
CA ASP A 108 6.48 7.60 9.70
C ASP A 108 5.50 7.20 8.60
N TRP A 109 4.30 6.84 9.02
CA TRP A 109 3.15 6.52 8.16
C TRP A 109 1.97 7.49 8.40
N HIS A 110 1.99 8.21 9.54
CA HIS A 110 0.76 8.69 10.18
C HIS A 110 0.62 10.20 10.37
N GLN A 111 1.61 11.02 10.01
CA GLN A 111 1.35 12.45 10.07
C GLN A 111 0.61 12.92 8.82
N GLU A 112 1.08 12.60 7.59
CA GLU A 112 0.33 12.96 6.36
C GLU A 112 0.43 11.99 5.15
N ARG A 113 1.43 11.09 5.05
CA ARG A 113 1.50 9.85 4.21
C ARG A 113 2.93 9.24 4.33
N PRO A 114 3.15 7.92 4.09
CA PRO A 114 4.44 7.22 4.20
C PRO A 114 5.32 7.21 2.94
N ASN A 115 6.64 7.20 3.13
CA ASN A 115 7.59 6.77 2.09
C ASN A 115 7.43 5.26 1.86
N ARG A 116 7.29 4.87 0.61
CA ARG A 116 7.11 3.49 0.14
C ARG A 116 7.56 3.37 -1.31
N ALA A 117 7.75 2.13 -1.77
CA ALA A 117 7.94 1.84 -3.17
C ALA A 117 6.61 1.40 -3.80
N ASP A 118 6.19 2.11 -4.84
CA ASP A 118 5.08 1.72 -5.70
C ASP A 118 5.68 1.02 -6.92
N ILE A 119 5.20 -0.19 -7.20
CA ILE A 119 5.66 -1.04 -8.29
C ILE A 119 4.48 -1.19 -9.26
N TYR A 120 4.63 -0.61 -10.44
CA TYR A 120 3.63 -0.67 -11.48
C TYR A 120 4.05 -1.72 -12.49
N ILE A 121 3.18 -2.71 -12.71
CA ILE A 121 3.41 -3.86 -13.58
C ILE A 121 2.43 -3.78 -14.74
N LEU A 122 2.93 -3.88 -15.97
CA LEU A 122 2.14 -3.81 -17.19
C LEU A 122 2.52 -4.92 -18.17
N GLU A 123 1.69 -5.95 -18.25
CA GLU A 123 1.88 -7.05 -19.18
C GLU A 123 1.53 -6.66 -20.63
N LYS A 124 1.96 -7.51 -21.58
CA LYS A 124 1.82 -7.24 -23.02
C LYS A 124 0.36 -7.22 -23.48
N ASP A 125 -0.50 -7.96 -22.78
CA ASP A 125 -1.94 -8.05 -23.03
C ASP A 125 -2.74 -6.88 -22.43
N GLY A 126 -2.08 -5.97 -21.71
CA GLY A 126 -2.70 -4.84 -21.06
C GLY A 126 -3.05 -5.08 -19.60
N LYS A 127 -2.82 -6.29 -19.03
CA LYS A 127 -2.98 -6.46 -17.57
C LYS A 127 -2.07 -5.50 -16.83
N PHE A 128 -2.64 -4.85 -15.84
CA PHE A 128 -2.02 -3.76 -15.13
C PHE A 128 -2.25 -3.90 -13.64
N GLY A 129 -1.19 -3.65 -12.87
CA GLY A 129 -1.23 -3.77 -11.44
C GLY A 129 -0.36 -2.72 -10.75
N LEU A 130 -0.81 -2.32 -9.55
CA LEU A 130 -0.04 -1.52 -8.61
C LEU A 130 0.19 -2.35 -7.34
N PHE A 131 1.42 -2.80 -7.16
CA PHE A 131 1.90 -3.42 -5.93
C PHE A 131 2.64 -2.39 -5.08
N GLN A 132 2.49 -2.44 -3.77
CA GLN A 132 3.21 -1.54 -2.85
C GLN A 132 4.07 -2.36 -1.92
N VAL A 133 5.29 -1.90 -1.65
CA VAL A 133 6.19 -2.45 -0.63
C VAL A 133 6.59 -1.34 0.35
N GLY A 134 6.57 -1.65 1.64
CA GLY A 134 6.83 -0.72 2.73
C GLY A 134 7.39 -1.39 3.98
N VAL A 135 7.97 -0.60 4.89
CA VAL A 135 8.20 -1.01 6.28
C VAL A 135 7.13 -0.37 7.16
N ILE A 136 6.45 -1.17 7.97
CA ILE A 136 5.41 -0.72 8.89
C ILE A 136 5.76 -1.10 10.33
N THR A 137 5.46 -0.23 11.28
CA THR A 137 5.55 -0.52 12.72
C THR A 137 4.14 -0.71 13.31
N PRO A 138 3.82 -1.89 13.89
CA PRO A 138 2.61 -2.04 14.70
C PRO A 138 2.65 -1.19 15.99
N ASP A 139 1.50 -0.91 16.61
CA ASP A 139 1.30 -0.08 17.84
C ASP A 139 2.06 -0.60 19.11
N ASN A 140 2.88 -1.64 18.98
CA ASN A 140 3.86 -1.99 20.01
C ASN A 140 5.10 -1.08 19.98
N GLY A 141 5.33 -0.34 18.89
CA GLY A 141 6.47 0.57 18.72
C GLY A 141 7.84 -0.12 18.76
N GLN A 142 7.88 -1.45 18.60
CA GLN A 142 9.05 -2.29 18.89
C GLN A 142 9.39 -3.28 17.77
N THR A 143 8.43 -3.59 16.92
CA THR A 143 8.62 -4.53 15.80
C THR A 143 8.46 -3.79 14.47
N TRP A 144 9.25 -4.16 13.47
CA TRP A 144 9.08 -3.69 12.11
C TRP A 144 8.74 -4.86 11.20
N LEU A 145 7.79 -4.63 10.29
CA LEU A 145 7.40 -5.59 9.27
C LEU A 145 7.72 -5.01 7.89
N LEU A 146 8.47 -5.75 7.08
CA LEU A 146 8.50 -5.55 5.64
C LEU A 146 7.19 -6.11 5.06
N HIS A 147 6.32 -5.26 4.55
CA HIS A 147 4.98 -5.62 4.08
C HIS A 147 4.80 -5.26 2.61
N GLY A 148 3.99 -6.05 1.91
CA GLY A 148 3.65 -5.84 0.52
C GLY A 148 2.19 -6.17 0.24
N GLU A 149 1.55 -5.36 -0.62
CA GLU A 149 0.15 -5.57 -0.99
C GLU A 149 -0.20 -5.06 -2.38
N TRP A 150 -1.15 -5.75 -3.04
CA TRP A 150 -1.81 -5.26 -4.25
C TRP A 150 -2.80 -4.15 -3.90
N ARG A 151 -2.54 -2.94 -4.39
CA ARG A 151 -3.44 -1.79 -4.20
C ARG A 151 -4.43 -1.61 -5.34
N TRP A 152 -4.11 -2.14 -6.51
CA TRP A 152 -4.96 -2.11 -7.69
C TRP A 152 -4.57 -3.23 -8.66
N LEU A 153 -5.54 -3.89 -9.26
CA LEU A 153 -5.37 -4.84 -10.36
C LEU A 153 -6.47 -4.62 -11.40
N GLY A 154 -6.14 -4.85 -12.67
CA GLY A 154 -7.07 -4.67 -13.78
C GLY A 154 -6.41 -4.73 -15.14
N GLU A 155 -7.02 -4.08 -16.12
CA GLU A 155 -6.57 -4.04 -17.51
C GLU A 155 -6.56 -2.60 -18.03
N LEU A 156 -5.49 -2.21 -18.69
CA LEU A 156 -5.41 -0.96 -19.46
C LEU A 156 -5.99 -1.16 -20.87
N ARG A 157 -6.87 -0.25 -21.26
CA ARG A 157 -7.49 -0.20 -22.60
C ARG A 157 -7.37 1.19 -23.20
N GLN A 158 -7.54 1.26 -24.52
CA GLN A 158 -7.63 2.50 -25.26
C GLN A 158 -9.08 3.01 -25.28
N GLY A 159 -9.38 4.04 -24.48
CA GLY A 159 -10.65 4.76 -24.53
C GLY A 159 -10.66 5.88 -25.58
N LEU A 160 -11.80 6.59 -25.65
CA LEU A 160 -12.03 7.69 -26.60
C LEU A 160 -11.08 8.88 -26.40
N TYR A 161 -10.76 9.20 -25.14
CA TYR A 161 -9.95 10.37 -24.77
C TYR A 161 -8.58 10.03 -24.18
N GLY A 162 -8.20 8.75 -24.15
CA GLY A 162 -6.95 8.32 -23.53
C GLY A 162 -6.99 6.88 -23.04
N LEU A 163 -6.05 6.54 -22.16
CA LEU A 163 -6.03 5.25 -21.49
C LEU A 163 -7.15 5.16 -20.47
N VAL A 164 -7.74 3.98 -20.35
CA VAL A 164 -8.75 3.64 -19.35
C VAL A 164 -8.28 2.39 -18.61
N ALA A 165 -8.36 2.42 -17.29
CA ALA A 165 -7.94 1.32 -16.43
C ALA A 165 -9.18 0.65 -15.81
N ILE A 166 -9.51 -0.52 -16.33
CA ILE A 166 -10.69 -1.28 -15.92
C ILE A 166 -10.28 -2.18 -14.75
N PRO A 167 -10.86 -2.01 -13.55
CA PRO A 167 -10.50 -2.85 -12.42
C PRO A 167 -10.90 -4.30 -12.68
N SER A 168 -10.04 -5.25 -12.31
CA SER A 168 -10.37 -6.68 -12.41
C SER A 168 -11.46 -7.10 -11.41
N HIS A 169 -11.71 -6.25 -10.41
CA HIS A 169 -12.67 -6.52 -9.35
C HIS A 169 -13.19 -5.23 -8.69
N PRO A 170 -14.48 -5.16 -8.28
CA PRO A 170 -15.07 -3.97 -7.64
C PRO A 170 -14.34 -3.45 -6.39
N LYS A 171 -13.60 -4.32 -5.69
CA LYS A 171 -12.80 -3.96 -4.51
C LYS A 171 -11.68 -2.94 -4.78
N TYR A 172 -11.25 -2.79 -6.03
CA TYR A 172 -10.18 -1.86 -6.36
C TYR A 172 -10.67 -0.44 -6.64
N GLY A 173 -11.93 -0.29 -7.04
CA GLY A 173 -12.51 0.96 -7.52
C GLY A 173 -11.84 1.47 -8.80
N SER A 174 -12.25 2.65 -9.24
CA SER A 174 -11.68 3.33 -10.39
C SER A 174 -10.23 3.70 -10.11
N PHE A 175 -9.40 3.51 -11.13
CA PHE A 175 -8.05 4.04 -11.12
C PHE A 175 -8.05 5.57 -11.28
N GLU A 176 -9.00 6.10 -12.06
CA GLU A 176 -9.11 7.49 -12.48
C GLU A 176 -9.80 8.45 -11.49
N GLY A 177 -10.47 7.94 -10.44
CA GLY A 177 -11.33 8.74 -9.55
C GLY A 177 -10.67 10.00 -8.94
N GLY A 178 -11.41 11.12 -8.87
CA GLY A 178 -10.93 12.49 -8.58
C GLY A 178 -10.30 12.80 -7.20
N THR A 179 -9.95 11.78 -6.41
CA THR A 179 -9.10 11.91 -5.20
C THR A 179 -7.88 10.97 -5.24
N SER A 180 -7.83 10.10 -6.25
CA SER A 180 -6.77 9.13 -6.48
C SER A 180 -5.58 9.84 -7.13
N ARG A 181 -4.54 10.10 -6.33
CA ARG A 181 -3.20 10.48 -6.81
C ARG A 181 -2.51 9.35 -7.62
N ARG A 182 -3.27 8.34 -8.06
CA ARG A 182 -2.78 7.24 -8.92
C ARG A 182 -2.76 7.68 -10.38
N THR A 183 -3.66 8.58 -10.78
CA THR A 183 -3.69 9.16 -12.14
C THR A 183 -2.41 9.91 -12.49
N GLN A 184 -1.74 10.55 -11.53
CA GLN A 184 -0.45 11.22 -11.76
C GLN A 184 0.62 10.29 -12.37
N ILE A 185 0.49 8.97 -12.20
CA ILE A 185 1.45 8.03 -12.78
C ILE A 185 1.33 7.95 -14.31
N VAL A 186 0.14 8.20 -14.88
CA VAL A 186 -0.05 8.08 -16.33
C VAL A 186 0.78 9.12 -17.10
N ASP A 187 1.11 10.21 -16.42
CA ASP A 187 1.95 11.28 -16.94
C ASP A 187 3.46 11.05 -16.70
N HIS A 188 3.84 10.03 -15.93
CA HIS A 188 5.24 9.69 -15.65
C HIS A 188 5.93 9.12 -16.89
N ASP A 189 7.18 9.53 -17.17
CA ASP A 189 7.90 9.13 -18.38
C ASP A 189 8.13 7.61 -18.46
N ASP A 190 8.42 6.96 -17.33
CA ASP A 190 8.55 5.48 -17.29
C ASP A 190 7.24 4.77 -17.61
N PHE A 191 6.12 5.30 -17.14
CA PHE A 191 4.81 4.75 -17.47
C PHE A 191 4.52 4.93 -18.97
N LYS A 192 4.76 6.13 -19.51
CA LYS A 192 4.63 6.41 -20.94
C LYS A 192 5.51 5.49 -21.77
N ARG A 193 6.76 5.23 -21.33
CA ARG A 193 7.68 4.28 -21.97
C ARG A 193 7.17 2.85 -21.93
N LEU A 194 6.60 2.41 -20.81
CA LEU A 194 6.01 1.07 -20.70
C LEU A 194 4.79 0.89 -21.59
N VAL A 195 3.95 1.93 -21.73
CA VAL A 195 2.77 1.88 -22.60
C VAL A 195 3.17 2.01 -24.08
N LYS A 196 4.27 2.70 -24.38
CA LYS A 196 4.73 2.93 -25.76
C LYS A 196 4.91 1.61 -26.50
N GLY A 197 4.20 1.45 -27.62
CA GLY A 197 4.27 0.27 -28.48
C GLY A 197 3.33 -0.87 -28.08
N LEU A 198 2.55 -0.73 -27.00
CA LEU A 198 1.46 -1.66 -26.72
C LEU A 198 0.29 -1.45 -27.67
N LYS A 199 -0.29 -2.56 -28.14
CA LYS A 199 -1.55 -2.58 -28.88
C LYS A 199 -2.67 -2.92 -27.91
N LEU A 200 -3.16 -1.90 -27.20
CA LEU A 200 -4.26 -2.06 -26.25
C LEU A 200 -5.59 -2.23 -26.97
N SER A 201 -6.47 -3.05 -26.40
CA SER A 201 -7.84 -3.22 -26.87
C SER A 201 -8.64 -1.92 -26.67
N LYS A 202 -9.66 -1.66 -27.52
CA LYS A 202 -10.50 -0.46 -27.38
C LYS A 202 -11.50 -0.64 -26.23
N TRP A 203 -11.80 0.44 -25.53
CA TRP A 203 -12.87 0.49 -24.54
C TRP A 203 -14.01 1.41 -24.97
N SER A 204 -15.24 0.92 -24.80
CA SER A 204 -16.48 1.62 -25.14
C SER A 204 -17.57 1.43 -24.07
N GLY A 205 -17.17 1.06 -22.84
CA GLY A 205 -18.08 0.83 -21.71
C GLY A 205 -18.52 2.14 -21.04
N LYS A 206 -19.17 2.01 -19.88
CA LYS A 206 -19.66 3.13 -19.07
C LYS A 206 -18.79 3.38 -17.84
N PHE A 207 -18.87 4.59 -17.27
CA PHE A 207 -18.08 4.97 -16.09
C PHE A 207 -18.40 4.10 -14.85
N GLU A 208 -19.64 3.64 -14.71
CA GLU A 208 -20.07 2.77 -13.61
C GLU A 208 -19.38 1.39 -13.63
N GLU A 209 -18.82 0.98 -14.77
CA GLU A 209 -17.98 -0.23 -14.87
C GLU A 209 -16.57 0.01 -14.31
N LEU A 210 -16.12 1.27 -14.27
CA LEU A 210 -14.83 1.67 -13.71
C LEU A 210 -14.94 1.95 -12.20
N GLU A 211 -16.05 2.55 -11.77
CA GLU A 211 -16.36 2.82 -10.37
C GLU A 211 -17.68 2.13 -9.98
N PRO A 212 -17.66 0.81 -9.70
CA PRO A 212 -18.86 0.10 -9.26
C PRO A 212 -19.42 0.74 -7.98
N PRO A 213 -20.75 0.94 -7.87
CA PRO A 213 -21.35 1.59 -6.73
C PRO A 213 -21.05 0.83 -5.44
N LEU A 214 -20.73 1.57 -4.38
CA LEU A 214 -20.58 1.00 -3.04
C LEU A 214 -21.94 0.49 -2.53
N PRO A 215 -21.98 -0.59 -1.73
CA PRO A 215 -23.21 -1.05 -1.13
C PRO A 215 -23.76 0.03 -0.19
N LYS A 216 -25.04 -0.09 0.18
CA LYS A 216 -25.62 0.74 1.22
C LYS A 216 -25.41 0.06 2.57
N ALA A 217 -24.80 0.75 3.53
CA ALA A 217 -24.80 0.30 4.91
C ALA A 217 -26.20 0.48 5.52
N PRO A 218 -26.63 -0.40 6.44
CA PRO A 218 -27.74 -0.12 7.33
C PRO A 218 -27.54 1.19 8.11
N GLU A 219 -28.61 1.78 8.63
CA GLU A 219 -28.51 2.97 9.50
C GLU A 219 -27.84 2.65 10.84
N GLY A 220 -27.28 3.66 11.50
CA GLY A 220 -26.72 3.54 12.85
C GLY A 220 -25.25 3.07 12.87
N GLN A 221 -24.95 2.02 13.64
CA GLN A 221 -23.60 1.51 13.93
C GLN A 221 -22.96 0.71 12.78
N TYR A 222 -23.26 1.08 11.53
CA TYR A 222 -22.73 0.44 10.34
C TYR A 222 -22.03 1.46 9.44
N ALA A 223 -21.00 1.02 8.75
CA ALA A 223 -20.29 1.85 7.78
C ALA A 223 -19.81 1.03 6.60
N VAL A 224 -19.60 1.71 5.47
CA VAL A 224 -19.02 1.11 4.27
C VAL A 224 -17.61 1.62 4.11
N VAL A 225 -16.67 0.69 4.04
CA VAL A 225 -15.26 1.00 3.79
C VAL A 225 -15.12 1.55 2.37
N GLY A 226 -14.75 2.82 2.25
CA GLY A 226 -14.64 3.49 0.94
C GLY A 226 -13.37 3.15 0.18
N TRP A 227 -12.33 2.69 0.86
CA TRP A 227 -11.05 2.27 0.27
C TRP A 227 -10.41 1.15 1.07
N ALA A 228 -9.67 0.26 0.40
CA ALA A 228 -8.93 -0.80 1.08
C ALA A 228 -7.91 -0.23 2.07
N VAL A 229 -7.87 -0.79 3.27
CA VAL A 229 -6.96 -0.44 4.36
C VAL A 229 -6.37 -1.70 4.97
N THR A 230 -5.06 -1.70 5.17
CA THR A 230 -4.31 -2.82 5.72
C THR A 230 -3.70 -2.44 7.06
N PHE A 231 -3.79 -3.35 8.04
CA PHE A 231 -3.29 -3.19 9.39
C PHE A 231 -2.12 -4.16 9.62
N ALA A 232 -1.06 -3.65 10.26
CA ALA A 232 0.13 -4.41 10.65
C ALA A 232 -0.14 -5.40 11.80
N GLY A 233 -1.05 -6.36 11.61
CA GLY A 233 -1.49 -7.30 12.65
C GLY A 233 -2.43 -6.67 13.69
N GLN A 234 -2.57 -7.31 14.87
CA GLN A 234 -3.49 -6.84 15.92
C GLN A 234 -3.11 -5.46 16.45
N THR A 235 -1.82 -5.18 16.56
CA THR A 235 -1.35 -3.90 17.05
C THR A 235 -1.29 -2.86 15.95
N GLY A 236 -1.49 -3.18 14.66
CA GLY A 236 -1.56 -2.15 13.62
C GLY A 236 -2.76 -1.21 13.80
N MET A 237 -2.62 0.06 13.43
CA MET A 237 -3.74 1.03 13.38
C MET A 237 -3.76 1.75 12.04
N ALA A 238 -4.93 2.14 11.57
CA ALA A 238 -5.07 2.91 10.34
C ALA A 238 -6.32 3.80 10.35
N LEU A 239 -6.25 4.87 9.56
CA LEU A 239 -7.38 5.73 9.29
C LEU A 239 -8.21 5.13 8.14
N VAL A 240 -9.43 4.70 8.46
CA VAL A 240 -10.36 4.09 7.52
C VAL A 240 -11.29 5.16 6.95
N HIS A 241 -11.42 5.21 5.63
CA HIS A 241 -12.39 6.06 4.95
C HIS A 241 -13.76 5.38 4.93
N LEU A 242 -14.80 6.09 5.37
CA LEU A 242 -16.17 5.58 5.46
C LEU A 242 -17.07 6.35 4.48
N ALA A 243 -17.65 5.64 3.53
CA ALA A 243 -18.36 6.23 2.39
C ALA A 243 -19.81 6.66 2.69
N ASN A 244 -20.31 6.43 3.91
CA ASN A 244 -21.70 6.74 4.32
C ASN A 244 -21.85 8.10 5.01
N GLY A 245 -21.01 9.09 4.68
CA GLY A 245 -21.08 10.44 5.26
C GLY A 245 -20.40 10.59 6.63
N SER A 246 -20.00 9.49 7.27
CA SER A 246 -19.23 9.48 8.54
C SER A 246 -17.78 9.95 8.40
N GLY A 247 -17.30 10.16 7.16
CA GLY A 247 -15.97 10.71 6.90
C GLY A 247 -14.87 9.68 7.11
N ASN A 248 -13.94 9.94 8.03
CA ASN A 248 -12.86 9.02 8.36
C ASN A 248 -12.98 8.56 9.81
N ALA A 249 -12.43 7.39 10.14
CA ALA A 249 -12.35 6.92 11.52
C ALA A 249 -11.07 6.09 11.75
N TRP A 250 -10.51 6.17 12.96
CA TRP A 250 -9.38 5.35 13.37
C TRP A 250 -9.85 3.95 13.78
N VAL A 251 -9.16 2.92 13.29
CA VAL A 251 -9.39 1.52 13.66
C VAL A 251 -8.06 0.90 14.03
N HIS A 252 -8.02 0.10 15.10
CA HIS A 252 -6.88 -0.74 15.41
C HIS A 252 -7.22 -2.20 15.03
N GLY A 253 -6.21 -2.97 14.63
CA GLY A 253 -6.40 -4.37 14.25
C GLY A 253 -6.94 -5.23 15.40
N VAL A 254 -6.68 -4.85 16.65
CA VAL A 254 -7.19 -5.50 17.87
C VAL A 254 -8.67 -5.22 18.10
N ASP A 255 -9.16 -4.07 17.60
CA ASP A 255 -10.56 -3.71 17.69
C ASP A 255 -11.41 -4.45 16.64
N ILE A 256 -10.78 -5.14 15.67
CA ILE A 256 -11.48 -5.99 14.70
C ILE A 256 -11.74 -7.34 15.34
N VAL A 257 -13.01 -7.63 15.60
CA VAL A 257 -13.46 -8.91 16.14
C VAL A 257 -13.38 -9.95 15.02
N GLU A 258 -12.70 -11.06 15.31
CA GLU A 258 -12.48 -12.18 14.37
C GLU A 258 -11.82 -11.75 13.05
N PRO A 259 -10.60 -11.17 13.12
CA PRO A 259 -9.97 -10.66 11.92
C PRO A 259 -9.53 -11.81 11.01
N ASN A 260 -9.95 -11.78 9.74
CA ASN A 260 -9.35 -12.61 8.70
C ASN A 260 -7.91 -12.14 8.46
N ARG A 261 -6.95 -12.96 8.90
CA ARG A 261 -5.51 -12.66 8.76
C ARG A 261 -4.98 -13.17 7.43
N ASN A 262 -4.17 -12.34 6.79
CA ASN A 262 -3.30 -12.78 5.70
C ASN A 262 -2.17 -13.66 6.23
N PRO A 263 -1.46 -14.42 5.37
CA PRO A 263 -0.31 -15.23 5.77
C PRO A 263 0.79 -14.46 6.52
N ASP A 264 0.94 -13.16 6.23
CA ASP A 264 1.89 -12.27 6.91
C ASP A 264 1.35 -11.66 8.22
N ASN A 265 0.25 -12.23 8.75
CA ASN A 265 -0.52 -11.77 9.91
C ASN A 265 -1.19 -10.39 9.77
N SER A 266 -1.08 -9.73 8.61
CA SER A 266 -1.80 -8.48 8.37
C SER A 266 -3.32 -8.71 8.33
N ILE A 267 -4.07 -7.66 8.66
CA ILE A 267 -5.54 -7.67 8.59
C ILE A 267 -5.93 -6.66 7.52
N GLN A 268 -6.95 -6.95 6.72
CA GLN A 268 -7.40 -6.04 5.66
C GLN A 268 -8.91 -5.84 5.69
N LEU A 269 -9.29 -4.56 5.65
CA LEU A 269 -10.64 -4.13 5.27
C LEU A 269 -10.60 -3.68 3.81
N GLN A 270 -11.52 -4.17 2.99
CA GLN A 270 -11.56 -3.89 1.56
C GLN A 270 -12.59 -2.82 1.24
N ARG A 271 -12.41 -2.11 0.11
CA ARG A 271 -13.45 -1.22 -0.42
C ARG A 271 -14.75 -2.01 -0.54
N GLY A 272 -15.84 -1.47 -0.04
CA GLY A 272 -17.17 -2.08 -0.04
C GLY A 272 -17.48 -2.99 1.14
N ASP A 273 -16.50 -3.33 1.99
CA ASP A 273 -16.80 -4.05 3.22
C ASP A 273 -17.82 -3.24 4.04
N ILE A 274 -18.89 -3.92 4.45
CA ILE A 274 -19.83 -3.39 5.44
C ILE A 274 -19.33 -3.84 6.80
N ILE A 275 -18.96 -2.86 7.62
CA ILE A 275 -18.54 -3.08 8.99
C ILE A 275 -19.62 -2.61 9.96
N SER A 276 -19.76 -3.28 11.09
CA SER A 276 -20.41 -2.72 12.27
C SER A 276 -19.39 -2.39 13.34
N TYR A 277 -19.74 -1.53 14.29
CA TYR A 277 -18.87 -1.16 15.40
C TYR A 277 -19.69 -0.92 16.68
N GLU A 278 -19.16 -1.34 17.82
CA GLU A 278 -19.84 -1.22 19.12
C GLU A 278 -19.85 0.24 19.61
N GLN A 279 -18.77 0.98 19.38
CA GLN A 279 -18.63 2.37 19.84
C GLN A 279 -17.78 3.22 18.89
N ALA A 280 -18.11 4.50 18.81
CA ALA A 280 -17.27 5.55 18.23
C ALA A 280 -16.81 6.52 19.33
N ILE A 281 -15.51 6.56 19.60
CA ILE A 281 -14.89 7.41 20.62
C ILE A 281 -14.44 8.72 19.97
N HIS A 282 -15.15 9.81 20.30
CA HIS A 282 -14.82 11.16 19.82
C HIS A 282 -13.68 11.80 20.64
N GLY A 283 -12.92 12.71 20.03
CA GLY A 283 -11.79 13.36 20.70
C GLY A 283 -10.58 12.44 20.89
N TRP A 284 -10.51 11.35 20.13
CA TRP A 284 -9.38 10.43 20.16
C TRP A 284 -8.15 11.07 19.52
N GLY A 285 -7.01 11.03 20.23
CA GLY A 285 -5.79 11.73 19.83
C GLY A 285 -5.68 13.16 20.38
N SER A 286 -4.54 13.81 20.17
CA SER A 286 -4.25 15.15 20.73
C SER A 286 -4.67 16.31 19.84
N LYS A 287 -5.07 16.05 18.58
CA LYS A 287 -5.46 17.11 17.63
C LYS A 287 -6.96 17.42 17.71
N LYS A 288 -7.30 18.70 17.75
CA LYS A 288 -8.69 19.19 17.61
C LYS A 288 -9.27 18.68 16.28
N ASN A 289 -10.51 18.20 16.30
CA ASN A 289 -11.21 17.59 15.15
C ASN A 289 -10.60 16.27 14.63
N SER A 290 -9.87 15.53 15.47
CA SER A 290 -9.42 14.18 15.10
C SER A 290 -10.62 13.28 14.78
N PRO A 291 -10.53 12.46 13.72
CA PRO A 291 -11.50 11.39 13.43
C PRO A 291 -11.77 10.53 14.68
N PRO A 292 -13.01 10.05 14.90
CA PRO A 292 -13.31 9.18 16.02
C PRO A 292 -12.55 7.86 15.89
N LYS A 293 -12.28 7.19 17.02
CA LYS A 293 -11.81 5.80 17.02
C LYS A 293 -13.01 4.85 17.10
N LEU A 294 -13.07 3.83 16.25
CA LEU A 294 -14.06 2.76 16.34
C LEU A 294 -13.51 1.59 17.17
N THR A 295 -14.38 0.97 17.98
CA THR A 295 -14.06 -0.24 18.76
C THR A 295 -15.11 -1.33 18.53
N GLY A 296 -14.73 -2.59 18.73
CA GLY A 296 -15.63 -3.74 18.51
C GLY A 296 -16.07 -3.85 17.04
N VAL A 297 -15.16 -3.57 16.11
CA VAL A 297 -15.41 -3.56 14.67
C VAL A 297 -15.61 -4.99 14.19
N ARG A 298 -16.72 -5.27 13.51
CA ARG A 298 -17.02 -6.58 12.91
C ARG A 298 -17.23 -6.43 11.41
N LEU A 299 -16.65 -7.33 10.63
CA LEU A 299 -17.01 -7.47 9.23
C LEU A 299 -18.40 -8.13 9.16
N VAL A 300 -19.39 -7.38 8.70
CA VAL A 300 -20.78 -7.84 8.61
C VAL A 300 -21.03 -8.50 7.26
N ASN A 301 -20.54 -7.86 6.20
CA ASN A 301 -20.70 -8.36 4.85
C ASN A 301 -19.53 -7.91 3.97
N ARG A 302 -19.05 -8.83 3.14
CA ARG A 302 -18.11 -8.55 2.06
C ARG A 302 -18.85 -8.86 0.76
N PRO A 303 -19.37 -7.85 0.06
CA PRO A 303 -20.19 -8.07 -1.12
C PRO A 303 -19.40 -8.66 -2.30
N TRP A 304 -18.06 -8.61 -2.25
CA TRP A 304 -17.16 -9.07 -3.29
C TRP A 304 -15.79 -9.44 -2.72
#